data_AF-D8LMV2-F1
#
_entry.id   AF-D8LMV2-F1
#
_cell.length_a   1.000
_cell.length_b   1.000
_cell.length_c   1.000
_cell.angle_alpha   90.00
_cell.angle_beta   90.00
_cell.angle_gamma   90.00
#
_symmetry.space_group_name_H-M   'P 1'
#
loop_
_entity.id
_entity.type
_entity.pdbx_description
1 polymer ?
#
loop_
_entity_poly.entity_id
_entity_poly.type
_entity_poly.pdbx_seq_one_letter_code
_entity_poly.pdbx_strand_id
1 'polypeptide(L)'
;MVSPTVVASCLALLAPARGFVSPIVTRTPGAQIAATSRASSVRHRAVARRGDLSMRKTGKFVLSKKALNDDSGPTSITVNMKSGEMIKEEKKEAPKEEMAKAGPGLLEPDMELFCKAAADGNALGDCPFTHYVHMVLQYKGLPFKLTPVAPDAKPDWLVEDYEGQMPCLVDSKEAYTESANIVDYVEYFYPEPTLSIKDSDAVAKAKEVTSGVFGSLAKCIKNLNPKEDPMLIADAMAELKKVDAFLKKGKGPYLCGEELTLADCSFAPKLYHASTCLAHFKNTVISPDLESLHKYMDAIYSHEAFTKSSYPPDVIVWGWNNARGTQAK
;
A
#
# COMPACT_ATOMS: atom_id res chain seq x y z
N MET A 1 43.11 -54.58 12.54
CA MET A 1 41.81 -55.26 12.33
C MET A 1 40.70 -54.23 12.48
N VAL A 2 39.74 -53.99 11.58
CA VAL A 2 39.60 -54.26 10.13
C VAL A 2 38.77 -53.08 9.56
N SER A 3 38.95 -52.75 8.30
CA SER A 3 38.17 -51.80 7.48
C SER A 3 38.03 -52.45 6.08
N PRO A 4 37.27 -51.95 5.06
CA PRO A 4 36.04 -51.14 4.97
C PRO A 4 34.98 -51.80 4.01
N THR A 5 34.06 -51.01 3.41
CA THR A 5 33.35 -51.27 2.10
C THR A 5 32.18 -52.30 2.16
N VAL A 6 31.15 -52.40 1.29
CA VAL A 6 30.89 -52.19 -0.16
C VAL A 6 29.37 -51.83 -0.37
N VAL A 7 28.94 -50.78 -1.09
CA VAL A 7 28.50 -50.64 -2.53
C VAL A 7 27.35 -51.54 -3.05
N ALA A 8 26.50 -50.94 -3.93
CA ALA A 8 25.58 -51.50 -4.95
C ALA A 8 24.07 -51.52 -4.61
N SER A 9 23.08 -51.39 -5.52
CA SER A 9 22.88 -50.81 -6.88
C SER A 9 21.78 -51.63 -7.61
N CYS A 10 21.12 -51.02 -8.61
CA CYS A 10 20.24 -51.63 -9.64
C CYS A 10 18.80 -52.02 -9.19
N LEU A 11 17.74 -51.51 -9.84
CA LEU A 11 17.16 -51.87 -11.17
C LEU A 11 16.51 -53.27 -11.19
N ALA A 12 15.36 -53.54 -11.83
CA ALA A 12 14.34 -52.74 -12.54
C ALA A 12 13.14 -53.65 -12.93
N LEU A 13 12.29 -53.19 -13.89
CA LEU A 13 11.39 -53.97 -14.77
C LEU A 13 10.01 -54.38 -14.18
N LEU A 14 8.89 -54.50 -14.91
CA LEU A 14 8.43 -54.11 -16.28
C LEU A 14 6.87 -54.20 -16.26
N ALA A 15 6.09 -53.18 -16.62
CA ALA A 15 5.44 -52.98 -17.95
C ALA A 15 4.13 -53.82 -18.21
N PRO A 16 3.52 -53.88 -19.42
CA PRO A 16 2.48 -52.92 -19.84
C PRO A 16 1.24 -53.49 -20.63
N ALA A 17 0.21 -52.68 -20.92
CA ALA A 17 -0.75 -52.83 -22.05
C ALA A 17 -1.56 -51.50 -22.28
N ARG A 18 -1.52 -50.84 -23.47
CA ARG A 18 -2.43 -50.96 -24.67
C ARG A 18 -3.92 -50.60 -24.38
N GLY A 19 -4.65 -49.70 -25.06
CA GLY A 19 -4.43 -48.79 -26.23
C GLY A 19 -5.49 -47.62 -26.20
N PHE A 20 -6.17 -47.13 -27.26
CA PHE A 20 -6.14 -47.36 -28.72
C PHE A 20 -7.03 -46.33 -29.52
N VAL A 21 -6.55 -45.78 -30.66
CA VAL A 21 -7.28 -45.13 -31.82
C VAL A 21 -8.02 -43.76 -31.68
N SER A 22 -7.86 -42.89 -32.71
CA SER A 22 -8.68 -41.71 -33.08
C SER A 22 -9.27 -41.89 -34.50
N PRO A 23 -10.31 -41.13 -34.94
CA PRO A 23 -10.01 -39.99 -35.83
C PRO A 23 -11.03 -38.80 -35.92
N ILE A 24 -10.48 -37.64 -36.27
CA ILE A 24 -10.91 -36.56 -37.22
C ILE A 24 -12.30 -36.69 -37.92
N VAL A 25 -13.09 -35.59 -38.00
CA VAL A 25 -13.64 -34.95 -39.24
C VAL A 25 -14.55 -33.72 -38.95
N THR A 26 -14.64 -32.83 -39.95
CA THR A 26 -15.15 -31.43 -39.98
C THR A 26 -16.67 -31.23 -40.11
N ARG A 27 -17.20 -30.06 -39.69
CA ARG A 27 -17.97 -29.09 -40.54
C ARG A 27 -18.65 -27.91 -39.79
N THR A 28 -18.36 -26.69 -40.23
CA THR A 28 -19.31 -25.54 -40.39
C THR A 28 -19.90 -25.58 -41.83
N PRO A 29 -20.92 -24.79 -42.29
CA PRO A 29 -21.23 -23.39 -41.93
C PRO A 29 -22.72 -22.93 -41.94
N GLY A 30 -22.95 -21.63 -41.68
CA GLY A 30 -24.21 -20.85 -41.90
C GLY A 30 -24.34 -19.71 -40.87
N ALA A 31 -24.09 -18.41 -41.15
CA ALA A 31 -24.71 -17.47 -42.11
C ALA A 31 -26.21 -17.25 -41.81
N GLN A 32 -26.79 -16.07 -41.61
CA GLN A 32 -26.40 -14.63 -41.64
C GLN A 32 -27.18 -13.91 -40.48
N ILE A 33 -27.17 -12.60 -40.18
CA ILE A 33 -27.16 -11.37 -41.00
C ILE A 33 -26.61 -10.19 -40.17
N ALA A 34 -26.15 -9.12 -40.83
CA ALA A 34 -25.51 -7.96 -40.19
C ALA A 34 -26.49 -6.84 -39.79
N ALA A 35 -26.12 -6.07 -38.76
CA ALA A 35 -26.57 -4.70 -38.57
C ALA A 35 -25.38 -3.84 -38.09
N THR A 36 -24.89 -2.96 -38.96
CA THR A 36 -23.78 -2.04 -38.66
C THR A 36 -24.27 -0.79 -37.96
N SER A 37 -23.70 -0.44 -36.81
CA SER A 37 -23.53 0.97 -36.44
C SER A 37 -22.16 1.20 -35.80
N ARG A 38 -21.36 2.06 -36.43
CA ARG A 38 -20.10 2.58 -35.86
C ARG A 38 -20.46 3.78 -35.00
N ALA A 39 -20.48 3.59 -33.68
CA ALA A 39 -20.49 4.70 -32.72
C ALA A 39 -19.14 4.75 -32.01
N SER A 40 -18.14 5.38 -32.64
CA SER A 40 -16.83 5.64 -32.06
C SER A 40 -16.93 6.74 -30.99
N SER A 41 -17.48 6.39 -29.82
CA SER A 41 -17.50 7.24 -28.64
C SER A 41 -16.09 7.27 -28.02
N VAL A 42 -15.26 8.22 -28.48
CA VAL A 42 -14.02 8.57 -27.78
C VAL A 42 -14.40 9.32 -26.50
N ARG A 43 -14.73 8.54 -25.45
CA ARG A 43 -14.88 9.09 -24.10
C ARG A 43 -13.53 9.65 -23.66
N HIS A 44 -13.38 10.96 -23.78
CA HIS A 44 -12.33 11.70 -23.09
C HIS A 44 -12.59 11.51 -21.60
N ARG A 45 -11.81 10.62 -20.98
CA ARG A 45 -11.83 10.43 -19.53
C ARG A 45 -11.23 11.71 -18.95
N ALA A 46 -12.04 12.50 -18.27
CA ALA A 46 -11.56 13.69 -17.59
C ALA A 46 -10.48 13.28 -16.58
N VAL A 47 -9.24 13.68 -16.85
CA VAL A 47 -8.14 13.54 -15.89
C VAL A 47 -8.26 14.73 -14.95
N ALA A 48 -8.70 14.46 -13.71
CA ALA A 48 -8.68 15.46 -12.66
C ALA A 48 -7.24 15.94 -12.45
N ARG A 49 -7.02 17.26 -12.40
CA ARG A 49 -5.69 17.81 -12.11
C ARG A 49 -5.45 17.74 -10.60
N ARG A 50 -4.18 17.82 -10.18
CA ARG A 50 -3.72 17.69 -8.77
C ARG A 50 -4.26 18.75 -7.78
N GLY A 51 -5.28 19.54 -8.15
CA GLY A 51 -5.95 20.50 -7.28
C GLY A 51 -7.49 20.53 -7.43
N ASP A 52 -8.10 19.57 -8.13
CA ASP A 52 -9.55 19.52 -8.37
C ASP A 52 -10.34 18.69 -7.31
N LEU A 53 -9.64 18.05 -6.37
CA LEU A 53 -10.16 16.98 -5.51
C LEU A 53 -9.88 17.22 -4.00
N SER A 54 -10.71 18.01 -3.32
CA SER A 54 -10.63 18.11 -1.85
C SER A 54 -11.37 16.96 -1.16
N MET A 55 -10.71 16.22 -0.25
CA MET A 55 -11.42 15.37 0.70
C MET A 55 -12.22 16.19 1.73
N ARG A 56 -13.34 15.64 2.20
CA ARG A 56 -13.98 16.05 3.47
C ARG A 56 -13.87 14.90 4.49
N LYS A 57 -14.05 15.22 5.78
CA LYS A 57 -13.85 14.38 6.98
C LYS A 57 -14.56 12.99 7.05
N THR A 58 -15.07 12.44 5.94
CA THR A 58 -15.81 11.16 5.87
C THR A 58 -15.34 10.22 4.74
N GLY A 59 -14.09 10.36 4.27
CA GLY A 59 -13.42 9.33 3.47
C GLY A 59 -13.98 9.07 2.07
N LYS A 60 -14.63 10.06 1.44
CA LYS A 60 -15.05 9.99 0.04
C LYS A 60 -14.52 11.19 -0.74
N PHE A 61 -13.81 10.90 -1.84
CA PHE A 61 -13.50 11.89 -2.87
C PHE A 61 -14.79 12.41 -3.50
N VAL A 62 -14.91 13.74 -3.60
CA VAL A 62 -16.02 14.41 -4.29
C VAL A 62 -15.41 15.44 -5.24
N LEU A 63 -15.72 15.32 -6.54
CA LEU A 63 -15.35 16.34 -7.53
C LEU A 63 -15.96 17.68 -7.12
N SER A 64 -15.13 18.72 -6.98
CA SER A 64 -15.64 20.03 -6.56
C SER A 64 -16.55 20.61 -7.64
N LYS A 65 -17.74 21.10 -7.23
CA LYS A 65 -18.81 21.51 -8.16
C LYS A 65 -18.60 22.91 -8.74
N LYS A 66 -17.35 23.27 -9.06
CA LYS A 66 -16.94 24.61 -9.54
C LYS A 66 -16.55 24.65 -11.03
N ALA A 67 -16.68 23.53 -11.74
CA ALA A 67 -16.48 23.43 -13.19
C ALA A 67 -17.74 22.87 -13.86
N LEU A 68 -18.85 23.62 -13.82
CA LEU A 68 -20.10 23.38 -14.57
C LEU A 68 -21.00 24.62 -14.44
N ASN A 69 -20.70 25.67 -15.21
CA ASN A 69 -21.59 26.79 -15.51
C ASN A 69 -21.25 27.24 -16.93
N ASP A 70 -21.92 26.65 -17.91
CA ASP A 70 -22.00 27.19 -19.27
C ASP A 70 -23.47 27.50 -19.51
N ASP A 71 -23.85 28.75 -19.24
CA ASP A 71 -25.20 29.26 -19.37
C ASP A 71 -25.29 30.10 -20.65
N SER A 72 -25.79 29.48 -21.72
CA SER A 72 -26.13 30.17 -22.96
C SER A 72 -27.50 29.71 -23.48
N GLY A 73 -28.55 30.25 -22.86
CA GLY A 73 -29.87 30.29 -23.48
C GLY A 73 -29.88 31.06 -24.82
N PRO A 74 -30.87 30.83 -25.70
CA PRO A 74 -30.83 31.34 -27.07
C PRO A 74 -31.18 32.83 -27.14
N THR A 75 -30.20 33.68 -27.45
CA THR A 75 -30.44 35.10 -27.75
C THR A 75 -30.77 35.29 -29.23
N SER A 76 -31.97 35.81 -29.51
CA SER A 76 -32.44 36.12 -30.86
C SER A 76 -31.72 37.32 -31.46
N ILE A 77 -31.15 37.15 -32.65
CA ILE A 77 -30.51 38.24 -33.41
C ILE A 77 -31.61 39.06 -34.11
N THR A 78 -31.81 40.30 -33.66
CA THR A 78 -32.57 41.29 -34.44
C THR A 78 -31.61 42.08 -35.31
N VAL A 79 -31.74 41.95 -36.63
CA VAL A 79 -30.92 42.68 -37.60
C VAL A 79 -31.46 44.10 -37.75
N ASN A 80 -30.59 45.11 -37.70
CA ASN A 80 -30.91 46.41 -38.28
C ASN A 80 -29.71 46.94 -39.07
N MET A 81 -29.96 47.33 -40.32
CA MET A 81 -28.91 47.71 -41.27
C MET A 81 -28.58 49.21 -41.16
N LYS A 82 -27.29 49.54 -41.13
CA LYS A 82 -26.71 50.66 -41.90
C LYS A 82 -25.17 50.67 -41.78
N SER A 83 -24.51 50.94 -42.92
CA SER A 83 -23.10 51.35 -43.09
C SER A 83 -22.04 50.68 -42.19
N GLY A 84 -21.08 49.89 -42.68
CA GLY A 84 -20.60 49.75 -44.05
C GLY A 84 -19.14 50.16 -44.15
N GLU A 85 -18.24 49.26 -43.73
CA GLU A 85 -16.80 49.33 -44.02
C GLU A 85 -16.22 47.90 -43.98
N MET A 86 -15.29 47.59 -44.89
CA MET A 86 -14.62 46.29 -44.94
C MET A 86 -13.33 46.34 -44.13
N ILE A 87 -13.13 45.37 -43.23
CA ILE A 87 -11.83 45.11 -42.60
C ILE A 87 -11.50 43.64 -42.82
N LYS A 88 -10.29 43.36 -43.33
CA LYS A 88 -9.82 41.99 -43.59
C LYS A 88 -9.61 41.22 -42.28
N GLU A 89 -10.10 39.99 -42.20
CA GLU A 89 -9.66 39.04 -41.17
C GLU A 89 -8.26 38.50 -41.51
N GLU A 90 -7.25 38.92 -40.75
CA GLU A 90 -6.01 38.15 -40.63
C GLU A 90 -6.16 37.12 -39.50
N LYS A 91 -6.03 35.83 -39.82
CA LYS A 91 -5.91 34.78 -38.82
C LYS A 91 -4.60 34.94 -38.05
N LYS A 92 -4.64 35.47 -36.84
CA LYS A 92 -3.56 35.29 -35.86
C LYS A 92 -3.59 33.87 -35.31
N GLU A 93 -2.60 33.09 -35.70
CA GLU A 93 -2.31 31.78 -35.10
C GLU A 93 -1.81 31.99 -33.66
N ALA A 94 -2.27 31.16 -32.72
CA ALA A 94 -1.91 31.30 -31.31
C ALA A 94 -0.45 30.87 -31.06
N PRO A 95 0.29 31.49 -30.12
CA PRO A 95 1.66 31.11 -29.83
C PRO A 95 1.70 29.69 -29.25
N LYS A 96 2.56 28.84 -29.79
CA LYS A 96 2.94 27.57 -29.15
C LYS A 96 3.92 27.90 -28.04
N GLU A 97 3.53 27.74 -26.78
CA GLU A 97 4.48 27.85 -25.67
C GLU A 97 5.54 26.75 -25.79
N GLU A 98 6.79 27.20 -25.85
CA GLU A 98 7.97 26.35 -26.00
C GLU A 98 8.34 25.78 -24.62
N MET A 99 8.31 24.45 -24.47
CA MET A 99 8.71 23.80 -23.22
C MET A 99 10.21 24.01 -22.97
N ALA A 100 10.54 24.99 -22.14
CA ALA A 100 11.89 25.26 -21.70
C ALA A 100 12.47 24.03 -20.97
N LYS A 101 13.57 23.48 -21.50
CA LYS A 101 14.33 22.41 -20.84
C LYS A 101 15.06 22.96 -19.63
N ALA A 102 14.52 22.73 -18.44
CA ALA A 102 15.30 22.84 -17.20
C ALA A 102 16.35 21.71 -17.14
N GLY A 103 17.59 22.04 -16.80
CA GLY A 103 18.60 21.05 -16.41
C GLY A 103 18.31 20.47 -15.02
N PRO A 104 19.02 19.40 -14.60
CA PRO A 104 18.75 18.72 -13.34
C PRO A 104 19.30 19.50 -12.14
N GLY A 105 18.60 20.56 -11.75
CA GLY A 105 18.52 20.92 -10.34
C GLY A 105 17.68 19.87 -9.64
N LEU A 106 18.22 19.23 -8.60
CA LEU A 106 17.43 18.37 -7.71
C LEU A 106 16.47 19.28 -6.94
N LEU A 107 15.26 19.44 -7.48
CA LEU A 107 14.14 19.97 -6.73
C LEU A 107 13.89 19.03 -5.55
N GLU A 108 13.83 19.60 -4.35
CA GLU A 108 13.33 18.88 -3.17
C GLU A 108 12.00 18.20 -3.53
N PRO A 109 11.76 16.95 -3.09
CA PRO A 109 10.58 16.21 -3.52
C PRO A 109 9.31 16.94 -3.11
N ASP A 110 8.35 17.05 -4.03
CA ASP A 110 7.01 17.65 -3.79
C ASP A 110 6.19 16.92 -2.70
N MET A 111 6.68 15.76 -2.24
CA MET A 111 6.06 14.87 -1.27
C MET A 111 6.92 14.76 0.02
N GLU A 112 6.29 14.99 1.17
CA GLU A 112 6.93 14.93 2.50
C GLU A 112 6.09 14.08 3.47
N LEU A 113 6.69 13.03 4.05
CA LEU A 113 6.07 12.15 5.03
C LEU A 113 6.51 12.53 6.44
N PHE A 114 5.62 13.17 7.18
CA PHE A 114 5.79 13.50 8.59
C PHE A 114 5.51 12.26 9.46
N CYS A 115 6.42 11.96 10.38
CA CYS A 115 6.34 10.77 11.23
C CYS A 115 6.84 11.00 12.65
N LYS A 116 6.54 10.05 13.55
CA LYS A 116 7.05 10.06 14.92
C LYS A 116 8.57 9.93 14.91
N ALA A 117 9.28 10.80 15.62
CA ALA A 117 10.72 10.67 15.86
C ALA A 117 11.09 9.55 16.85
N ALA A 118 12.32 9.05 16.72
CA ALA A 118 12.98 8.18 17.69
C ALA A 118 13.48 8.98 18.92
N ALA A 119 14.23 8.31 19.80
CA ALA A 119 14.74 8.87 21.06
C ALA A 119 15.66 10.09 20.89
N ASP A 120 16.32 10.23 19.73
CA ASP A 120 17.21 11.33 19.38
C ASP A 120 16.48 12.56 18.81
N GLY A 121 15.16 12.49 18.66
CA GLY A 121 14.32 13.54 18.07
C GLY A 121 14.46 13.71 16.56
N ASN A 122 15.33 12.95 15.88
CA ASN A 122 15.74 13.19 14.49
C ASN A 122 15.62 11.96 13.58
N ALA A 123 15.79 10.74 14.10
CA ALA A 123 15.64 9.51 13.35
C ALA A 123 14.19 9.01 13.30
N LEU A 124 13.89 8.10 12.37
CA LEU A 124 12.58 7.47 12.22
C LEU A 124 12.22 6.64 13.47
N GLY A 125 11.11 6.99 14.12
CA GLY A 125 10.60 6.31 15.32
C GLY A 125 9.71 5.10 15.02
N ASP A 126 9.40 4.34 16.08
CA ASP A 126 8.63 3.10 16.03
C ASP A 126 7.12 3.36 15.80
N CYS A 127 6.73 3.46 14.53
CA CYS A 127 5.33 3.58 14.16
C CYS A 127 4.98 2.59 13.04
N PRO A 128 4.23 1.50 13.31
CA PRO A 128 3.90 0.51 12.30
C PRO A 128 2.95 1.09 11.22
N PHE A 129 2.23 2.18 11.54
CA PHE A 129 1.39 2.92 10.59
C PHE A 129 2.23 3.82 9.66
N THR A 130 3.29 4.45 10.17
CA THR A 130 4.28 5.13 9.31
C THR A 130 5.01 4.14 8.44
N HIS A 131 5.49 3.03 9.02
CA HIS A 131 6.19 1.97 8.29
C HIS A 131 5.31 1.43 7.15
N TYR A 132 4.01 1.23 7.35
CA TYR A 132 3.08 0.86 6.27
C TYR A 132 3.12 1.84 5.09
N VAL A 133 2.96 3.15 5.34
CA VAL A 133 3.02 4.18 4.29
C VAL A 133 4.42 4.21 3.64
N HIS A 134 5.47 4.21 4.46
CA HIS A 134 6.85 4.30 4.01
C HIS A 134 7.23 3.12 3.12
N MET A 135 6.81 1.90 3.47
CA MET A 135 7.00 0.69 2.68
C MET A 135 6.28 0.76 1.32
N VAL A 136 5.08 1.34 1.25
CA VAL A 136 4.36 1.58 -0.02
C VAL A 136 5.11 2.61 -0.90
N LEU A 137 5.60 3.71 -0.32
CA LEU A 137 6.38 4.71 -1.05
C LEU A 137 7.71 4.14 -1.58
N GLN A 138 8.41 3.35 -0.76
CA GLN A 138 9.65 2.67 -1.15
C GLN A 138 9.41 1.63 -2.25
N TYR A 139 8.35 0.82 -2.15
CA TYR A 139 8.00 -0.15 -3.20
C TYR A 139 7.73 0.51 -4.55
N LYS A 140 7.04 1.65 -4.55
CA LYS A 140 6.75 2.41 -5.77
C LYS A 140 7.95 3.20 -6.31
N GLY A 141 9.04 3.30 -5.56
CA GLY A 141 10.21 4.11 -5.92
C GLY A 141 9.90 5.61 -6.02
N LEU A 142 8.90 6.10 -5.27
CA LEU A 142 8.53 7.52 -5.29
C LEU A 142 9.59 8.35 -4.56
N PRO A 143 9.97 9.53 -5.08
CA PRO A 143 10.81 10.47 -4.34
C PRO A 143 9.95 11.20 -3.29
N PHE A 144 10.32 11.06 -2.01
CA PHE A 144 9.70 11.78 -0.89
C PHE A 144 10.77 12.14 0.14
N LYS A 145 10.52 13.20 0.90
CA LYS A 145 11.28 13.54 2.10
C LYS A 145 10.65 12.85 3.30
N LEU A 146 11.44 12.18 4.12
CA LEU A 146 10.99 11.65 5.42
C LEU A 146 11.35 12.66 6.50
N THR A 147 10.35 13.11 7.27
CA THR A 147 10.54 14.12 8.32
C THR A 147 10.06 13.57 9.66
N PRO A 148 10.98 13.02 10.47
CA PRO A 148 10.70 12.67 11.85
C PRO A 148 10.46 13.91 12.71
N VAL A 149 9.46 13.84 13.57
CA VAL A 149 8.96 14.95 14.38
C VAL A 149 8.81 14.49 15.83
N ALA A 150 9.45 15.22 16.74
CA ALA A 150 9.28 15.04 18.18
C ALA A 150 7.88 15.51 18.64
N PRO A 151 7.30 14.95 19.73
CA PRO A 151 5.91 15.26 20.13
C PRO A 151 5.62 16.75 20.38
N ASP A 152 6.63 17.50 20.79
CA ASP A 152 6.66 18.93 21.11
C ASP A 152 7.15 19.82 19.95
N ALA A 153 7.69 19.23 18.87
CA ALA A 153 8.21 19.92 17.69
C ALA A 153 7.26 19.82 16.47
N LYS A 154 5.97 19.50 16.69
CA LYS A 154 4.99 19.38 15.62
C LYS A 154 4.70 20.75 15.00
N PRO A 155 4.64 20.87 13.65
CA PRO A 155 4.22 22.11 13.00
C PRO A 155 2.81 22.52 13.43
N ASP A 156 2.58 23.82 13.64
CA ASP A 156 1.30 24.36 14.12
C ASP A 156 0.13 23.90 13.23
N TRP A 157 0.27 23.98 11.89
CA TRP A 157 -0.75 23.52 10.93
C TRP A 157 -1.14 22.04 11.12
N LEU A 158 -0.19 21.18 11.50
CA LEU A 158 -0.45 19.76 11.72
C LEU A 158 -1.24 19.55 13.02
N VAL A 159 -1.01 20.40 14.02
CA VAL A 159 -1.74 20.39 15.30
C VAL A 159 -3.14 20.98 15.15
N GLU A 160 -3.28 22.11 14.46
CA GLU A 160 -4.52 22.87 14.31
C GLU A 160 -5.52 22.21 13.35
N ASP A 161 -5.08 21.83 12.14
CA ASP A 161 -5.99 21.30 11.11
C ASP A 161 -6.18 19.76 11.21
N TYR A 162 -5.20 19.06 11.78
CA TYR A 162 -5.10 17.58 11.77
C TYR A 162 -4.85 16.96 13.16
N GLU A 163 -5.10 17.70 14.25
CA GLU A 163 -5.02 17.22 15.64
C GLU A 163 -3.65 16.60 16.03
N GLY A 164 -2.60 16.94 15.28
CA GLY A 164 -1.24 16.41 15.45
C GLY A 164 -1.11 14.93 15.08
N GLN A 165 -2.04 14.36 14.31
CA GLN A 165 -2.02 12.96 13.91
C GLN A 165 -0.81 12.62 13.01
N MET A 166 -0.21 11.44 13.21
CA MET A 166 0.89 10.93 12.38
C MET A 166 0.71 9.41 12.12
N PRO A 167 1.13 8.88 10.95
CA PRO A 167 1.79 9.59 9.84
C PRO A 167 0.89 10.63 9.17
N CYS A 168 1.52 11.67 8.63
CA CYS A 168 0.87 12.65 7.76
C CYS A 168 1.70 12.77 6.46
N LEU A 169 1.07 12.59 5.31
CA LEU A 169 1.70 12.81 4.01
C LEU A 169 1.27 14.18 3.48
N VAL A 170 2.23 15.03 3.14
CA VAL A 170 2.00 16.25 2.36
C VAL A 170 2.43 15.96 0.92
N ASP A 171 1.56 16.22 -0.05
CA ASP A 171 1.88 16.20 -1.49
C ASP A 171 1.20 17.40 -2.14
N SER A 172 1.93 18.17 -2.95
CA SER A 172 1.38 19.26 -3.76
C SER A 172 0.60 20.33 -2.96
N LYS A 173 0.97 20.51 -1.67
CA LYS A 173 0.35 21.40 -0.64
C LYS A 173 -0.96 20.89 -0.02
N GLU A 174 -1.36 19.65 -0.26
CA GLU A 174 -2.45 19.00 0.46
C GLU A 174 -1.88 18.00 1.49
N ALA A 175 -2.45 17.98 2.68
CA ALA A 175 -2.03 17.08 3.77
C ALA A 175 -3.07 15.99 4.05
N TYR A 176 -2.58 14.77 4.22
CA TYR A 176 -3.35 13.54 4.37
C TYR A 176 -2.92 12.81 5.64
N THR A 177 -3.86 12.55 6.56
CA THR A 177 -3.65 11.69 7.75
C THR A 177 -4.41 10.37 7.63
N GLU A 178 -4.19 9.47 8.59
CA GLU A 178 -4.59 8.07 8.58
C GLU A 178 -3.88 7.23 7.50
N SER A 179 -3.05 6.27 7.94
CA SER A 179 -2.21 5.46 7.05
C SER A 179 -2.96 4.73 5.93
N ALA A 180 -4.23 4.38 6.14
CA ALA A 180 -5.07 3.79 5.09
C ALA A 180 -5.45 4.83 4.02
N ASN A 181 -5.92 6.02 4.41
CA ASN A 181 -6.29 7.09 3.48
C ASN A 181 -5.08 7.59 2.69
N ILE A 182 -3.91 7.68 3.34
CA ILE A 182 -2.64 8.05 2.69
C ILE A 182 -2.29 7.02 1.60
N VAL A 183 -2.41 5.73 1.89
CA VAL A 183 -2.10 4.68 0.91
C VAL A 183 -3.14 4.63 -0.21
N ASP A 184 -4.43 4.83 0.08
CA ASP A 184 -5.48 4.94 -0.94
C ASP A 184 -5.25 6.15 -1.87
N TYR A 185 -4.76 7.28 -1.33
CA TYR A 185 -4.31 8.43 -2.12
C TYR A 185 -3.13 8.06 -3.03
N VAL A 186 -2.09 7.43 -2.47
CA VAL A 186 -0.88 7.05 -3.22
C VAL A 186 -1.22 6.06 -4.34
N GLU A 187 -2.05 5.05 -4.09
CA GLU A 187 -2.50 4.08 -5.12
C GLU A 187 -3.41 4.72 -6.18
N TYR A 188 -4.12 5.80 -5.87
CA TYR A 188 -4.94 6.51 -6.85
C TYR A 188 -4.12 7.43 -7.78
N PHE A 189 -3.21 8.23 -7.22
CA PHE A 189 -2.42 9.20 -7.99
C PHE A 189 -1.11 8.64 -8.56
N TYR A 190 -0.55 7.60 -7.93
CA TYR A 190 0.66 6.90 -8.33
C TYR A 190 0.38 5.39 -8.51
N PRO A 191 -0.48 5.00 -9.48
CA PRO A 191 -1.03 3.65 -9.56
C PRO A 191 -0.01 2.56 -9.91
N GLU A 192 1.13 2.90 -10.51
CA GLU A 192 2.15 1.94 -10.94
C GLU A 192 3.46 2.10 -10.16
N PRO A 193 4.13 1.00 -9.74
CA PRO A 193 3.62 -0.38 -9.72
C PRO A 193 2.47 -0.52 -8.71
N THR A 194 1.41 -1.25 -9.07
CA THR A 194 0.22 -1.44 -8.22
C THR A 194 0.45 -2.45 -7.08
N LEU A 195 0.11 -2.08 -5.84
CA LEU A 195 0.04 -3.01 -4.71
C LEU A 195 -1.39 -3.47 -4.40
N SER A 196 -2.39 -2.84 -5.00
CA SER A 196 -3.80 -3.25 -4.93
C SER A 196 -4.11 -4.44 -5.81
N ILE A 197 -4.68 -5.49 -5.21
CA ILE A 197 -5.46 -6.49 -5.94
C ILE A 197 -6.94 -6.08 -5.86
N LYS A 198 -7.50 -5.67 -7.01
CA LYS A 198 -8.90 -5.22 -7.13
C LYS A 198 -9.87 -6.36 -6.83
N ASP A 199 -10.93 -6.03 -6.09
CA ASP A 199 -12.11 -6.89 -5.82
C ASP A 199 -11.76 -8.34 -5.43
N SER A 200 -10.75 -8.50 -4.56
CA SER A 200 -10.21 -9.81 -4.19
C SER A 200 -10.67 -10.28 -2.81
N ASP A 201 -11.41 -11.38 -2.83
CA ASP A 201 -11.74 -12.23 -1.68
C ASP A 201 -10.51 -12.57 -0.80
N ALA A 202 -9.32 -12.70 -1.41
CA ALA A 202 -8.08 -13.00 -0.70
C ALA A 202 -7.63 -11.80 0.15
N VAL A 203 -7.72 -10.58 -0.38
CA VAL A 203 -7.39 -9.35 0.36
C VAL A 203 -8.34 -9.14 1.54
N ALA A 204 -9.64 -9.39 1.35
CA ALA A 204 -10.63 -9.31 2.43
C ALA A 204 -10.30 -10.29 3.57
N LYS A 205 -10.04 -11.56 3.24
CA LYS A 205 -9.68 -12.61 4.22
C LYS A 205 -8.33 -12.36 4.88
N ALA A 206 -7.35 -11.83 4.14
CA ALA A 206 -6.05 -11.44 4.68
C ALA A 206 -6.18 -10.29 5.70
N LYS A 207 -7.00 -9.28 5.41
CA LYS A 207 -7.31 -8.19 6.35
C LYS A 207 -8.07 -8.71 7.59
N GLU A 208 -9.04 -9.60 7.40
CA GLU A 208 -9.79 -10.24 8.49
C GLU A 208 -8.86 -11.01 9.44
N VAL A 209 -8.08 -11.95 8.93
CA VAL A 209 -7.24 -12.85 9.73
C VAL A 209 -6.09 -12.13 10.46
N THR A 210 -5.58 -11.04 9.89
CA THR A 210 -4.49 -10.24 10.50
C THR A 210 -4.98 -9.17 11.47
N SER A 211 -6.26 -8.82 11.46
CA SER A 211 -6.83 -7.70 12.23
C SER A 211 -6.64 -7.82 13.76
N GLY A 212 -6.79 -9.03 14.30
CA GLY A 212 -6.70 -9.28 15.75
C GLY A 212 -5.28 -9.20 16.32
N VAL A 213 -4.26 -9.47 15.49
CA VAL A 213 -2.86 -9.66 15.92
C VAL A 213 -2.34 -8.45 16.71
N PHE A 214 -2.38 -7.25 16.11
CA PHE A 214 -1.80 -6.06 16.75
C PHE A 214 -2.57 -5.62 18.01
N GLY A 215 -3.89 -5.80 18.04
CA GLY A 215 -4.71 -5.49 19.21
C GLY A 215 -4.43 -6.42 20.39
N SER A 216 -4.28 -7.73 20.11
CA SER A 216 -3.94 -8.74 21.12
C SER A 216 -2.52 -8.51 21.67
N LEU A 217 -1.55 -8.29 20.79
CA LEU A 217 -0.18 -7.93 21.16
C LEU A 217 -0.11 -6.64 21.98
N ALA A 218 -0.81 -5.58 21.58
CA ALA A 218 -0.79 -4.31 22.31
C ALA A 218 -1.30 -4.45 23.75
N LYS A 219 -2.31 -5.30 23.99
CA LYS A 219 -2.77 -5.65 25.35
C LYS A 219 -1.69 -6.41 26.12
N CYS A 220 -1.13 -7.46 25.52
CA CYS A 220 -0.06 -8.27 26.12
C CYS A 220 1.18 -7.43 26.49
N ILE A 221 1.70 -6.63 25.55
CA ILE A 221 2.90 -5.83 25.74
C ILE A 221 2.67 -4.63 26.68
N LYS A 222 1.46 -4.06 26.77
CA LYS A 222 1.15 -3.03 27.78
C LYS A 222 0.91 -3.59 29.18
N ASN A 223 0.62 -4.88 29.32
CA ASN A 223 0.44 -5.48 30.63
C ASN A 223 1.75 -5.49 31.46
N LEU A 224 1.63 -5.01 32.70
CA LEU A 224 2.68 -4.98 33.71
C LEU A 224 2.44 -6.00 34.85
N ASN A 225 1.29 -6.69 34.90
CA ASN A 225 0.98 -7.71 35.91
C ASN A 225 1.39 -9.11 35.44
N PRO A 226 2.47 -9.72 35.97
CA PRO A 226 2.97 -11.01 35.48
C PRO A 226 1.98 -12.18 35.64
N LYS A 227 0.94 -12.03 36.47
CA LYS A 227 -0.09 -13.06 36.65
C LYS A 227 -1.02 -13.20 35.43
N GLU A 228 -1.16 -12.15 34.63
CA GLU A 228 -2.00 -12.14 33.41
C GLU A 228 -1.23 -12.54 32.15
N ASP A 229 0.11 -12.52 32.20
CA ASP A 229 0.97 -12.82 31.05
C ASP A 229 0.72 -14.17 30.39
N PRO A 230 0.51 -15.30 31.11
CA PRO A 230 0.22 -16.58 30.47
C PRO A 230 -1.03 -16.54 29.58
N MET A 231 -2.07 -15.82 29.98
CA MET A 231 -3.31 -15.66 29.21
C MET A 231 -3.10 -14.71 28.02
N LEU A 232 -2.51 -13.53 28.25
CA LEU A 232 -2.33 -12.53 27.20
C LEU A 232 -1.30 -12.95 26.13
N ILE A 233 -0.29 -13.76 26.50
CA ILE A 233 0.61 -14.41 25.55
C ILE A 233 -0.15 -15.48 24.75
N ALA A 234 -0.99 -16.29 25.41
CA ALA A 234 -1.79 -17.30 24.71
C ALA A 234 -2.77 -16.67 23.69
N ASP A 235 -3.43 -15.56 24.06
CA ASP A 235 -4.30 -14.80 23.15
C ASP A 235 -3.53 -14.21 21.96
N ALA A 236 -2.33 -13.67 22.18
CA ALA A 236 -1.50 -13.16 21.09
C ALA A 236 -1.02 -14.29 20.15
N MET A 237 -0.61 -15.44 20.72
CA MET A 237 -0.22 -16.62 19.96
C MET A 237 -1.40 -17.26 19.21
N ALA A 238 -2.64 -17.16 19.74
CA ALA A 238 -3.84 -17.62 19.06
C ALA A 238 -4.12 -16.81 17.79
N GLU A 239 -3.94 -15.50 17.80
CA GLU A 239 -4.04 -14.67 16.58
C GLU A 239 -2.94 -15.03 15.56
N LEU A 240 -1.69 -15.19 16.00
CA LEU A 240 -0.59 -15.61 15.11
C LEU A 240 -0.83 -17.00 14.49
N LYS A 241 -1.43 -17.94 15.24
CA LYS A 241 -1.85 -19.27 14.75
C LYS A 241 -2.91 -19.19 13.65
N LYS A 242 -3.83 -18.22 13.70
CA LYS A 242 -4.81 -18.01 12.62
C LYS A 242 -4.11 -17.56 11.34
N VAL A 243 -3.12 -16.66 11.45
CA VAL A 243 -2.33 -16.18 10.31
C VAL A 243 -1.48 -17.30 9.70
N ASP A 244 -0.79 -18.11 10.52
CA ASP A 244 -0.06 -19.29 10.04
C ASP A 244 -0.97 -20.26 9.27
N ALA A 245 -2.14 -20.60 9.84
CA ALA A 245 -3.11 -21.50 9.22
C ALA A 245 -3.76 -20.93 7.93
N PHE A 246 -3.71 -19.61 7.74
CA PHE A 246 -4.11 -18.94 6.51
C PHE A 246 -2.98 -18.97 5.47
N LEU A 247 -1.76 -18.57 5.83
CA LEU A 247 -0.57 -18.63 4.98
C LEU A 247 -0.30 -20.05 4.46
N LYS A 248 -0.52 -21.07 5.30
CA LYS A 248 -0.39 -22.49 4.93
C LYS A 248 -1.33 -22.95 3.81
N LYS A 249 -2.39 -22.19 3.51
CA LYS A 249 -3.33 -22.42 2.40
C LYS A 249 -3.06 -21.51 1.19
N GLY A 250 -2.13 -20.56 1.33
CA GLY A 250 -1.73 -19.62 0.29
C GLY A 250 -0.98 -20.29 -0.87
N LYS A 251 -0.74 -19.49 -1.92
CA LYS A 251 0.02 -19.88 -3.11
C LYS A 251 1.09 -18.82 -3.38
N GLY A 252 2.15 -18.89 -2.58
CA GLY A 252 3.27 -17.95 -2.59
C GLY A 252 3.72 -17.56 -1.18
N PRO A 253 4.74 -16.68 -1.06
CA PRO A 253 5.33 -16.31 0.22
C PRO A 253 4.58 -15.17 0.94
N TYR A 254 3.61 -14.51 0.30
CA TYR A 254 2.86 -13.37 0.85
C TYR A 254 1.39 -13.72 1.16
N LEU A 255 0.70 -12.85 1.90
CA LEU A 255 -0.69 -13.07 2.36
C LEU A 255 -1.67 -13.30 1.20
N CYS A 256 -1.42 -12.72 0.04
CA CYS A 256 -2.32 -12.78 -1.11
C CYS A 256 -1.77 -13.58 -2.31
N GLY A 257 -0.59 -14.19 -2.21
CA GLY A 257 -0.01 -15.03 -3.25
C GLY A 257 1.49 -14.84 -3.45
N GLU A 258 1.94 -14.89 -4.71
CA GLU A 258 3.34 -14.76 -5.11
C GLU A 258 3.88 -13.32 -5.02
N GLU A 259 3.00 -12.32 -5.14
CA GLU A 259 3.36 -10.90 -5.19
C GLU A 259 3.03 -10.15 -3.89
N LEU A 260 3.83 -9.12 -3.59
CA LEU A 260 3.61 -8.24 -2.45
C LEU A 260 2.34 -7.39 -2.64
N THR A 261 1.56 -7.19 -1.57
CA THR A 261 0.34 -6.37 -1.62
C THR A 261 0.24 -5.38 -0.47
N LEU A 262 -0.75 -4.48 -0.54
CA LEU A 262 -1.12 -3.60 0.57
C LEU A 262 -1.47 -4.35 1.87
N ALA A 263 -1.95 -5.59 1.79
CA ALA A 263 -2.21 -6.40 2.99
C ALA A 263 -0.91 -6.71 3.74
N ASP A 264 0.15 -7.06 2.99
CA ASP A 264 1.48 -7.36 3.51
C ASP A 264 2.15 -6.10 4.05
N CYS A 265 2.12 -5.00 3.28
CA CYS A 265 2.64 -3.71 3.73
C CYS A 265 1.96 -3.22 5.02
N SER A 266 0.68 -3.53 5.22
CA SER A 266 -0.04 -3.17 6.45
C SER A 266 0.23 -4.13 7.61
N PHE A 267 0.52 -5.41 7.34
CA PHE A 267 0.69 -6.43 8.37
C PHE A 267 2.14 -6.58 8.85
N ALA A 268 3.12 -6.56 7.93
CA ALA A 268 4.53 -6.82 8.25
C ALA A 268 5.10 -5.90 9.34
N PRO A 269 4.82 -4.57 9.36
CA PRO A 269 5.27 -3.71 10.47
C PRO A 269 4.69 -4.10 11.83
N LYS A 270 3.44 -4.58 11.86
CA LYS A 270 2.76 -5.02 13.09
C LYS A 270 3.36 -6.35 13.58
N LEU A 271 3.70 -7.26 12.66
CA LEU A 271 4.39 -8.51 12.95
C LEU A 271 5.84 -8.27 13.43
N TYR A 272 6.52 -7.25 12.90
CA TYR A 272 7.86 -6.86 13.33
C TYR A 272 7.86 -6.27 14.75
N HIS A 273 6.84 -5.48 15.09
CA HIS A 273 6.59 -5.09 16.48
C HIS A 273 6.29 -6.32 17.36
N ALA A 274 5.55 -7.32 16.85
CA ALA A 274 5.22 -8.54 17.58
C ALA A 274 6.46 -9.33 18.02
N SER A 275 7.31 -9.70 17.07
CA SER A 275 8.50 -10.52 17.33
C SER A 275 9.46 -9.84 18.30
N THR A 276 9.77 -8.56 18.06
CA THR A 276 10.66 -7.77 18.91
C THR A 276 10.11 -7.61 20.33
N CYS A 277 8.82 -7.28 20.48
CA CYS A 277 8.25 -6.98 21.80
C CYS A 277 7.99 -8.23 22.64
N LEU A 278 7.55 -9.34 22.04
CA LEU A 278 7.39 -10.61 22.74
C LEU A 278 8.74 -11.08 23.33
N ALA A 279 9.81 -11.01 22.51
CA ALA A 279 11.14 -11.40 22.94
C ALA A 279 11.64 -10.51 24.09
N HIS A 280 11.54 -9.19 23.94
CA HIS A 280 12.08 -8.24 24.91
C HIS A 280 11.26 -8.13 26.21
N PHE A 281 9.94 -7.97 26.12
CA PHE A 281 9.09 -7.65 27.29
C PHE A 281 8.43 -8.86 27.96
N LYS A 282 8.41 -10.01 27.29
CA LYS A 282 7.71 -11.22 27.75
C LYS A 282 8.58 -12.48 27.75
N ASN A 283 9.87 -12.34 27.39
CA ASN A 283 10.84 -13.43 27.32
C ASN A 283 10.32 -14.66 26.56
N THR A 284 9.59 -14.41 25.47
CA THR A 284 8.92 -15.43 24.65
C THR A 284 9.06 -15.07 23.17
N VAL A 285 9.04 -16.06 22.28
CA VAL A 285 9.21 -15.86 20.84
C VAL A 285 7.99 -16.34 20.08
N ILE A 286 7.80 -15.84 18.86
CA ILE A 286 6.83 -16.43 17.91
C ILE A 286 7.18 -17.91 17.78
N SER A 287 6.21 -18.77 18.10
CA SER A 287 6.46 -20.20 18.31
C SER A 287 7.06 -20.86 17.05
N PRO A 288 8.12 -21.69 17.15
CA PRO A 288 8.80 -22.27 15.99
C PRO A 288 7.93 -23.22 15.14
N ASP A 289 6.82 -23.74 15.68
CA ASP A 289 5.85 -24.58 14.97
C ASP A 289 4.99 -23.81 13.95
N LEU A 290 5.03 -22.47 13.96
CA LEU A 290 4.34 -21.61 12.99
C LEU A 290 5.16 -21.47 11.69
N GLU A 291 5.49 -22.60 11.07
CA GLU A 291 6.40 -22.66 9.91
C GLU A 291 6.00 -21.77 8.73
N SER A 292 4.70 -21.61 8.47
CA SER A 292 4.22 -20.78 7.35
C SER A 292 4.32 -19.30 7.70
N LEU A 293 4.14 -18.92 8.96
CA LEU A 293 4.42 -17.57 9.44
C LEU A 293 5.91 -17.23 9.41
N HIS A 294 6.81 -18.16 9.78
CA HIS A 294 8.26 -17.93 9.68
C HIS A 294 8.71 -17.79 8.22
N LYS A 295 8.22 -18.63 7.30
CA LYS A 295 8.49 -18.47 5.84
C LYS A 295 8.01 -17.12 5.30
N TYR A 296 6.86 -16.62 5.77
CA TYR A 296 6.38 -15.27 5.45
C TYR A 296 7.32 -14.19 6.02
N MET A 297 7.77 -14.33 7.27
CA MET A 297 8.73 -13.41 7.91
C MET A 297 10.06 -13.35 7.13
N ASP A 298 10.61 -14.50 6.74
CA ASP A 298 11.86 -14.57 5.95
C ASP A 298 11.73 -13.83 4.61
N ALA A 299 10.61 -14.04 3.90
CA ALA A 299 10.34 -13.39 2.61
C ALA A 299 10.10 -11.89 2.77
N ILE A 300 9.26 -11.47 3.72
CA ILE A 300 8.86 -10.06 3.83
C ILE A 300 9.96 -9.18 4.44
N TYR A 301 10.76 -9.71 5.37
CA TYR A 301 11.86 -8.95 5.99
C TYR A 301 13.12 -8.90 5.11
N SER A 302 13.25 -9.77 4.10
CA SER A 302 14.28 -9.65 3.07
C SER A 302 13.88 -8.77 1.88
N HIS A 303 12.58 -8.44 1.75
CA HIS A 303 12.09 -7.59 0.66
C HIS A 303 12.61 -6.15 0.76
N GLU A 304 13.11 -5.60 -0.36
CA GLU A 304 13.76 -4.28 -0.43
C GLU A 304 12.89 -3.14 0.12
N ALA A 305 11.60 -3.14 -0.20
CA ALA A 305 10.66 -2.15 0.31
C ALA A 305 10.56 -2.13 1.85
N PHE A 306 10.65 -3.30 2.51
CA PHE A 306 10.63 -3.40 3.98
C PHE A 306 11.98 -2.97 4.57
N THR A 307 13.09 -3.48 4.04
CA THR A 307 14.43 -3.16 4.57
C THR A 307 14.72 -1.65 4.50
N LYS A 308 14.31 -0.98 3.41
CA LYS A 308 14.42 0.48 3.24
C LYS A 308 13.44 1.33 4.06
N SER A 309 12.38 0.75 4.63
CA SER A 309 11.40 1.47 5.46
C SER A 309 11.45 1.13 6.95
N SER A 310 12.19 0.08 7.31
CA SER A 310 12.34 -0.39 8.68
C SER A 310 13.23 0.49 9.54
N TYR A 311 13.07 0.37 10.85
CA TYR A 311 13.89 0.97 11.91
C TYR A 311 14.40 -0.15 12.83
N PRO A 312 15.53 0.02 13.54
CA PRO A 312 16.12 -1.09 14.27
C PRO A 312 15.30 -1.50 15.52
N PRO A 313 15.51 -2.73 16.06
CA PRO A 313 14.68 -3.28 17.14
C PRO A 313 14.70 -2.51 18.46
N ASP A 314 15.78 -1.78 18.74
CA ASP A 314 15.93 -0.95 19.95
C ASP A 314 15.01 0.28 19.92
N VAL A 315 14.75 0.86 18.74
CA VAL A 315 13.77 1.94 18.56
C VAL A 315 12.36 1.45 18.91
N ILE A 316 12.00 0.21 18.52
CA ILE A 316 10.75 -0.45 18.95
C ILE A 316 10.71 -0.60 20.47
N VAL A 317 11.76 -1.15 21.06
CA VAL A 317 11.85 -1.34 22.52
C VAL A 317 11.73 0.01 23.26
N TRP A 318 12.36 1.06 22.77
CA TRP A 318 12.27 2.39 23.36
C TRP A 318 10.84 2.95 23.35
N GLY A 319 10.16 2.88 22.21
CA GLY A 319 8.81 3.43 22.08
C GLY A 319 7.72 2.60 22.77
N TRP A 320 7.89 1.28 22.89
CA TRP A 320 7.02 0.47 23.75
C TRP A 320 7.30 0.68 25.24
N ASN A 321 8.53 1.00 25.66
CA ASN A 321 8.79 1.45 27.03
C ASN A 321 8.06 2.76 27.35
N ASN A 322 8.01 3.71 26.40
CA ASN A 322 7.15 4.90 26.51
C ASN A 322 5.67 4.50 26.64
N ALA A 323 5.18 3.61 25.76
CA ALA A 323 3.78 3.17 25.74
C ALA A 323 3.36 2.31 26.95
N ARG A 324 4.32 1.73 27.69
CA ARG A 324 4.16 1.01 28.96
C ARG A 324 4.25 1.93 30.18
N GLY A 325 4.70 3.18 30.02
CA GLY A 325 4.97 4.10 31.12
C GLY A 325 6.16 3.69 32.00
N THR A 326 7.10 2.91 31.46
CA THR A 326 8.22 2.32 32.22
C THR A 326 9.56 3.07 32.06
N GLN A 327 9.60 4.14 31.25
CA GLN A 327 10.75 5.05 31.24
C GLN A 327 10.80 5.84 32.56
N ALA A 328 11.99 5.94 33.15
CA ALA A 328 12.25 6.92 34.20
C ALA A 328 12.13 8.33 33.58
N LYS A 329 11.48 9.25 34.30
CA LYS A 329 11.46 10.68 33.97
C LYS A 329 12.80 11.34 34.29
#